data_AF-A0A379N411-F1
#
_entry.id   AF-A0A379N411-F1
#
_cell.length_a   1.000
_cell.length_b   1.000
_cell.length_c   1.000
_cell.angle_alpha   90.00
_cell.angle_beta   90.00
_cell.angle_gamma   90.00
#
_symmetry.space_group_name_H-M   'P 1'
#
loop_
_entity.id
_entity.type
_entity.pdbx_description
1 polymer ?
#
loop_
_entity_poly.entity_id
_entity_poly.type
_entity_poly.pdbx_seq_one_letter_code
_entity_poly.pdbx_strand_id
1 'polypeptide(L)'
;MLPWPPLFRAARAMASAVLSYGAALALALPQPVWAPVSALVVAQDRLPDTLRSFRGRLIGTALGVAIAMAVHLLLYPLGAPPLLVLGVATGLASLLASVWPAWRVCLWTAAITLLGHPPEMSILASGLARFLEVTLGACIATAIAALEFRSLVALGRSPSREKGGDTPGGG
;
A
#
# COMPACT_ATOMS: atom_id res chain seq x y z
N MET A 1 2.65 -26.97 -11.03
CA MET A 1 2.44 -25.53 -11.27
C MET A 1 1.13 -25.38 -12.04
N LEU A 2 0.06 -24.83 -11.45
CA LEU A 2 -1.03 -24.29 -12.26
C LEU A 2 -0.76 -22.79 -12.38
N PRO A 3 -0.09 -22.31 -13.44
CA PRO A 3 -0.03 -20.88 -13.68
C PRO A 3 -1.48 -20.44 -13.82
N TRP A 4 -1.96 -19.59 -12.91
CA TRP A 4 -3.28 -19.00 -13.09
C TRP A 4 -3.33 -18.41 -14.51
N PRO A 5 -4.40 -18.68 -15.29
CA PRO A 5 -4.53 -18.08 -16.60
C PRO A 5 -4.36 -16.56 -16.47
N PRO A 6 -3.66 -15.89 -17.41
CA PRO A 6 -3.44 -14.45 -17.37
C PRO A 6 -4.75 -13.66 -17.17
N LEU A 7 -5.86 -14.19 -17.68
CA LEU A 7 -7.20 -13.67 -17.50
C LEU A 7 -7.65 -13.60 -16.03
N PHE A 8 -7.28 -14.56 -15.18
CA PHE A 8 -7.66 -14.54 -13.77
C PHE A 8 -6.90 -13.46 -13.01
N ARG A 9 -5.59 -13.31 -13.27
CA ARG A 9 -4.79 -12.22 -12.70
C ARG A 9 -5.33 -10.85 -13.12
N ALA A 10 -5.72 -10.73 -14.39
CA ALA A 10 -6.33 -9.51 -14.92
C ALA A 10 -7.68 -9.22 -14.25
N ALA A 11 -8.56 -10.22 -14.13
CA ALA A 11 -9.87 -10.08 -13.48
C ALA A 11 -9.73 -9.65 -12.02
N ARG A 12 -8.82 -10.26 -11.26
CA ARG A 12 -8.52 -9.88 -9.87
C ARG A 12 -8.01 -8.44 -9.77
N ALA A 13 -7.08 -8.04 -10.62
CA ALA A 13 -6.54 -6.67 -10.63
C ALA A 13 -7.64 -5.66 -10.97
N MET A 14 -8.46 -5.94 -11.99
CA MET A 14 -9.60 -5.13 -12.38
C MET A 14 -10.62 -5.01 -11.24
N ALA A 15 -11.03 -6.13 -10.65
CA ALA A 15 -11.95 -6.15 -9.51
C ALA A 15 -11.40 -5.37 -8.32
N SER A 16 -10.12 -5.54 -7.99
CA SER A 16 -9.47 -4.83 -6.89
C SER A 16 -9.47 -3.33 -7.10
N ALA A 17 -9.15 -2.86 -8.31
CA ALA A 17 -9.14 -1.44 -8.63
C ALA A 17 -10.56 -0.83 -8.66
N VAL A 18 -11.51 -1.47 -9.36
CA VAL A 18 -12.87 -0.94 -9.52
C VAL A 18 -13.61 -0.92 -8.19
N LEU A 19 -13.56 -2.02 -7.42
CA LEU A 19 -14.27 -2.11 -6.14
C LEU A 19 -13.70 -1.15 -5.10
N SER A 20 -12.38 -0.95 -5.08
CA SER A 20 -11.76 0.00 -4.15
C SER A 20 -12.03 1.45 -4.50
N TYR A 21 -12.02 1.80 -5.78
CA TYR A 21 -12.40 3.14 -6.22
C TYR A 21 -13.89 3.40 -5.92
N GLY A 22 -14.78 2.46 -6.25
CA GLY A 22 -16.20 2.57 -5.95
C GLY A 22 -16.49 2.71 -4.45
N ALA A 23 -15.79 1.93 -3.61
CA ALA A 23 -15.91 2.05 -2.16
C ALA A 23 -15.40 3.41 -1.64
N ALA A 24 -14.30 3.93 -2.21
CA ALA A 24 -13.77 5.23 -1.83
C ALA A 24 -14.74 6.38 -2.19
N LEU A 25 -15.40 6.29 -3.35
CA LEU A 25 -16.46 7.22 -3.74
C LEU A 25 -17.67 7.13 -2.81
N ALA A 26 -18.10 5.92 -2.44
CA ALA A 26 -19.22 5.71 -1.54
C ALA A 26 -18.97 6.28 -0.13
N LEU A 27 -17.71 6.33 0.30
CA LEU A 27 -17.30 6.97 1.56
C LEU A 27 -16.99 8.46 1.42
N ALA A 28 -17.20 9.05 0.24
CA ALA A 28 -16.91 10.45 -0.07
C ALA A 28 -15.47 10.88 0.31
N LEU A 29 -14.49 10.01 0.04
CA LEU A 29 -13.09 10.33 0.32
C LEU A 29 -12.60 11.46 -0.61
N PRO A 30 -11.79 12.43 -0.11
CA PRO A 30 -11.43 13.63 -0.86
C PRO A 30 -10.63 13.37 -2.15
N GLN A 31 -9.72 12.39 -2.14
CA GLN A 31 -8.84 12.07 -3.26
C GLN A 31 -8.79 10.56 -3.50
N PRO A 32 -9.88 9.93 -3.98
CA PRO A 32 -10.08 8.48 -3.96
C PRO A 32 -9.10 7.65 -4.82
N VAL A 33 -8.08 8.28 -5.41
CA VAL A 33 -7.06 7.65 -6.26
C VAL A 33 -6.16 6.66 -5.51
N TRP A 34 -5.95 6.82 -4.19
CA TRP A 34 -5.04 5.93 -3.45
C TRP A 34 -5.66 4.61 -3.04
N ALA A 35 -6.99 4.51 -3.04
CA ALA A 35 -7.68 3.24 -2.85
C ALA A 35 -7.37 2.23 -3.97
N PRO A 36 -7.61 2.52 -5.27
CA PRO A 36 -7.27 1.60 -6.35
C PRO A 36 -5.77 1.34 -6.48
N VAL A 37 -4.92 2.37 -6.31
CA VAL A 37 -3.46 2.18 -6.33
C VAL A 37 -3.02 1.20 -5.23
N SER A 38 -3.54 1.36 -4.02
CA SER A 38 -3.17 0.49 -2.89
C SER A 38 -3.75 -0.91 -3.05
N ALA A 39 -4.95 -1.05 -3.60
CA ALA A 39 -5.52 -2.34 -3.92
C ALA A 39 -4.65 -3.12 -4.92
N LEU A 40 -4.18 -2.46 -5.98
CA LEU A 40 -3.30 -3.07 -6.98
C LEU A 40 -1.93 -3.46 -6.42
N VAL A 41 -1.35 -2.65 -5.53
CA VAL A 41 -0.07 -2.97 -4.87
C VAL A 41 -0.22 -4.15 -3.90
N VAL A 42 -1.35 -4.24 -3.20
CA VAL A 42 -1.59 -5.28 -2.19
C VAL A 42 -2.03 -6.60 -2.83
N ALA A 43 -2.70 -6.58 -3.98
CA ALA A 43 -3.09 -7.78 -4.71
C ALA A 43 -1.86 -8.57 -5.19
N GLN A 44 -1.56 -9.69 -4.54
CA GLN A 44 -0.45 -10.59 -4.88
C GLN A 44 -0.97 -11.99 -5.24
N ASP A 45 -0.20 -12.74 -6.03
CA ASP A 45 -0.56 -14.08 -6.52
C ASP A 45 -0.79 -15.11 -5.41
N ARG A 46 -0.21 -14.89 -4.22
CA ARG A 46 -0.42 -15.76 -3.06
C ARG A 46 -1.00 -14.96 -1.91
N LEU A 47 -1.89 -15.59 -1.13
CA LEU A 47 -2.51 -14.97 0.05
C LEU A 47 -1.47 -14.53 1.10
N PRO A 48 -0.44 -15.32 1.46
CA PRO A 48 0.58 -14.87 2.40
C PRO A 48 1.34 -13.63 1.92
N ASP A 49 1.59 -13.52 0.61
CA ASP A 49 2.25 -12.38 0.00
C ASP A 49 1.34 -11.14 0.00
N THR A 50 0.03 -11.34 -0.23
CA THR A 50 -0.99 -10.30 -0.11
C THR A 50 -1.03 -9.75 1.31
N LEU A 51 -1.05 -10.62 2.33
CA LEU A 51 -1.02 -10.21 3.74
C LEU A 51 0.28 -9.51 4.14
N ARG A 52 1.41 -9.94 3.58
CA ARG A 52 2.70 -9.27 3.79
C ARG A 52 2.70 -7.87 3.15
N SER A 53 2.19 -7.76 1.92
CA SER A 53 2.05 -6.49 1.21
C SER A 53 1.07 -5.55 1.93
N PHE A 54 -0.06 -6.06 2.40
CA PHE A 54 -1.04 -5.35 3.24
C PHE A 54 -0.38 -4.72 4.47
N ARG A 55 0.36 -5.51 5.26
CA ARG A 55 1.05 -5.02 6.47
C ARG A 55 2.10 -3.96 6.13
N GLY A 56 2.93 -4.22 5.11
CA GLY A 56 3.95 -3.27 4.67
C GLY A 56 3.33 -1.94 4.19
N ARG A 57 2.21 -2.03 3.46
CA ARG A 57 1.47 -0.87 2.95
C ARG A 57 0.87 -0.04 4.07
N LEU A 58 0.21 -0.68 5.05
CA LEU A 58 -0.38 0.00 6.20
C LEU A 58 0.66 0.69 7.07
N ILE A 59 1.67 -0.06 7.52
CA ILE A 59 2.70 0.46 8.43
C ILE A 59 3.51 1.55 7.72
N GLY A 60 3.96 1.29 6.50
CA GLY A 60 4.70 2.29 5.72
C GLY A 60 3.90 3.56 5.47
N THR A 61 2.59 3.45 5.21
CA THR A 61 1.74 4.64 4.99
C THR A 61 1.55 5.42 6.28
N ALA A 62 1.25 4.75 7.40
CA ALA A 62 1.12 5.41 8.71
C ALA A 62 2.40 6.18 9.07
N LEU A 63 3.56 5.54 8.89
CA LEU A 63 4.87 6.16 9.14
C LEU A 63 5.14 7.34 8.21
N GLY A 64 4.87 7.20 6.92
CA GLY A 64 5.06 8.29 5.95
C GLY A 64 4.19 9.51 6.24
N VAL A 65 2.91 9.28 6.58
CA VAL A 65 1.99 10.34 7.00
C VAL A 65 2.46 11.00 8.29
N ALA A 66 2.84 10.21 9.30
CA ALA A 66 3.33 10.73 10.57
C ALA A 66 4.60 11.59 10.41
N ILE A 67 5.55 11.13 9.59
CA ILE A 67 6.79 11.87 9.29
C ILE A 67 6.45 13.18 8.55
N ALA A 68 5.63 13.13 7.50
CA ALA A 68 5.21 14.32 6.77
C ALA A 68 4.56 15.36 7.68
N MET A 69 3.62 14.92 8.53
CA MET A 69 2.96 15.79 9.49
C MET A 69 3.94 16.40 10.50
N ALA A 70 4.79 15.58 11.12
CA ALA A 70 5.74 16.06 12.12
C ALA A 70 6.70 17.10 11.53
N VAL A 71 7.25 16.82 10.34
CA VAL A 71 8.18 17.73 9.67
C VAL A 71 7.48 19.01 9.21
N HIS A 72 6.27 18.91 8.65
CA HIS A 72 5.49 20.08 8.27
C HIS A 72 5.16 20.97 9.47
N LEU A 73 4.64 20.39 10.55
CA LEU A 73 4.26 21.15 11.75
C LEU A 73 5.45 21.80 12.46
N LEU A 74 6.64 21.21 12.35
CA LEU A 74 7.85 21.76 12.97
C LEU A 74 8.51 22.85 12.11
N LEU A 75 8.65 22.62 10.80
CA LEU A 75 9.47 23.48 9.93
C LEU A 75 8.67 24.56 9.21
N TYR A 76 7.41 24.30 8.86
CA TYR A 76 6.60 25.26 8.11
C TYR A 76 6.36 26.58 8.88
N PRO A 77 6.05 26.56 10.20
CA PRO A 77 5.90 27.79 10.97
C PRO A 77 7.19 28.62 11.09
N LEU A 78 8.35 28.00 10.86
CA LEU A 78 9.66 28.66 10.88
C LEU A 78 10.01 29.30 9.52
N GLY A 79 9.10 29.26 8.54
CA GLY A 79 9.34 29.78 7.19
C GLY A 79 10.28 28.91 6.35
N ALA A 80 10.44 27.63 6.71
CA ALA A 80 11.30 26.72 5.95
C ALA A 80 10.79 26.55 4.50
N PRO A 81 11.67 26.60 3.48
CA PRO A 81 11.26 26.44 2.10
C PRO A 81 10.76 25.01 1.84
N PRO A 82 9.80 24.79 0.91
CA PRO A 82 9.22 23.47 0.63
C PRO A 82 10.28 22.39 0.30
N LEU A 83 11.36 22.78 -0.36
CA LEU A 83 12.47 21.89 -0.69
C LEU A 83 13.15 21.31 0.56
N LEU A 84 13.35 22.13 1.60
CA LEU A 84 13.95 21.70 2.86
C LEU A 84 12.99 20.77 3.62
N VAL A 85 11.71 21.11 3.69
CA VAL A 85 10.67 20.29 4.33
C VAL A 85 10.60 18.91 3.69
N LEU A 86 10.59 18.85 2.35
CA LEU A 86 10.61 17.60 1.60
C LEU A 86 11.89 16.79 1.84
N GLY A 87 13.06 17.46 1.81
CA GLY A 87 14.36 16.82 2.03
C GLY A 87 14.47 16.19 3.41
N VAL A 88 14.03 16.90 4.46
CA VAL A 88 14.04 16.38 5.84
C VAL A 88 13.08 15.20 5.98
N ALA A 89 11.84 15.32 5.47
CA ALA A 89 10.85 14.24 5.58
C ALA A 89 11.29 12.97 4.84
N THR A 90 11.78 13.11 3.61
CA THR A 90 12.25 11.96 2.82
C THR A 90 13.56 11.37 3.38
N GLY A 91 14.44 12.19 3.93
CA GLY A 91 15.65 11.74 4.64
C GLY A 91 15.31 10.88 5.86
N LEU A 92 14.40 11.34 6.72
CA LEU A 92 13.94 10.58 7.89
C LEU A 92 13.25 9.27 7.48
N ALA A 93 12.38 9.32 6.47
CA ALA A 93 11.73 8.13 5.94
C ALA A 93 12.74 7.12 5.34
N SER A 94 13.80 7.62 4.68
CA SER A 94 14.87 6.80 4.12
C SER A 94 15.70 6.10 5.21
N LEU A 95 16.01 6.81 6.31
CA LEU A 95 16.68 6.19 7.47
C LEU A 95 15.83 5.09 8.08
N LEU A 96 14.51 5.30 8.15
CA LEU A 96 13.61 4.27 8.67
C LEU A 96 13.56 3.04 7.76
N ALA A 97 13.50 3.26 6.45
CA ALA A 97 13.41 2.20 5.47
C ALA A 97 14.73 1.45 5.22
N SER A 98 15.88 2.04 5.56
CA SER A 98 17.17 1.34 5.51
C SER A 98 17.27 0.26 6.58
N VAL A 99 16.65 0.49 7.75
CA VAL A 99 16.54 -0.51 8.83
C VAL A 99 15.43 -1.51 8.55
N TRP A 100 14.28 -1.05 8.04
CA TRP A 100 13.11 -1.88 7.76
C TRP A 100 12.67 -1.77 6.29
N PRO A 101 13.28 -2.53 5.36
CA PRO A 101 12.98 -2.45 3.93
C PRO A 101 11.49 -2.71 3.58
N ALA A 102 10.78 -3.48 4.42
CA ALA A 102 9.36 -3.75 4.26
C ALA A 102 8.48 -2.49 4.36
N TRP A 103 9.01 -1.39 4.93
CA TRP A 103 8.27 -0.14 5.15
C TRP A 103 8.64 0.96 4.17
N ARG A 104 9.42 0.67 3.12
CA ARG A 104 9.86 1.64 2.08
C ARG A 104 8.75 2.50 1.48
N VAL A 105 7.50 2.04 1.55
CA VAL A 105 6.31 2.83 1.20
C VAL A 105 6.27 4.18 1.94
N CYS A 106 6.85 4.28 3.15
CA CYS A 106 6.88 5.54 3.90
C CYS A 106 7.60 6.68 3.15
N LEU A 107 8.59 6.38 2.30
CA LEU A 107 9.35 7.39 1.55
C LEU A 107 8.44 8.18 0.63
N TRP A 108 7.77 7.48 -0.29
CA TRP A 108 6.88 8.16 -1.22
C TRP A 108 5.65 8.69 -0.52
N THR A 109 5.17 8.06 0.57
CA THR A 109 3.97 8.53 1.26
C THR A 109 4.23 9.86 1.94
N ALA A 110 5.41 10.04 2.54
CA ALA A 110 5.81 11.31 3.12
C ALA A 110 5.86 12.41 2.04
N ALA A 111 6.54 12.14 0.92
CA ALA A 111 6.63 13.10 -0.20
C ALA A 111 5.25 13.46 -0.77
N ILE A 112 4.45 12.44 -1.06
CA ILE A 112 3.13 12.59 -1.64
C ILE A 112 2.16 13.33 -0.69
N THR A 113 2.26 13.09 0.63
CA THR A 113 1.40 13.78 1.61
C THR A 113 1.75 15.26 1.70
N LEU A 114 3.05 15.60 1.65
CA LEU A 114 3.52 16.99 1.64
C LEU A 114 3.18 17.73 0.34
N LEU A 115 3.31 17.06 -0.81
CA LEU A 115 3.16 17.70 -2.13
C LEU A 115 1.73 17.65 -2.67
N GLY A 116 0.93 16.68 -2.22
CA GLY A 116 -0.38 16.37 -2.79
C GLY A 116 -1.57 16.82 -1.95
N HIS A 117 -1.36 17.55 -0.85
CA HIS A 117 -2.48 18.04 -0.04
C HIS A 117 -3.17 19.22 -0.74
N PRO A 118 -4.52 19.25 -0.81
CA PRO A 118 -5.24 20.42 -1.29
C PRO A 118 -4.94 21.66 -0.43
N PRO A 119 -4.89 22.87 -0.99
CA PRO A 119 -4.67 24.10 -0.22
C PRO A 119 -5.78 24.35 0.81
N GLU A 120 -6.99 23.88 0.51
CA GLU A 120 -8.19 23.98 1.37
C GLU A 120 -8.14 23.01 2.58
N MET A 121 -7.25 22.01 2.56
CA MET A 121 -7.18 20.97 3.59
C MET A 121 -5.91 21.13 4.43
N SER A 122 -6.06 21.00 5.75
CA SER A 122 -4.92 20.91 6.64
C SER A 122 -4.09 19.64 6.34
N ILE A 123 -2.79 19.68 6.63
CA ILE A 123 -1.90 18.54 6.46
C ILE A 123 -2.37 17.30 7.24
N LEU A 124 -3.00 17.52 8.41
CA LEU A 124 -3.58 16.46 9.23
C LEU A 124 -4.78 15.81 8.53
N ALA A 125 -5.72 16.62 8.02
CA ALA A 125 -6.90 16.11 7.33
C ALA A 125 -6.52 15.36 6.04
N SER A 126 -5.57 15.91 5.28
CA SER A 126 -5.03 15.27 4.07
C SER A 126 -4.32 13.96 4.38
N GLY A 127 -3.45 13.95 5.41
CA GLY A 127 -2.73 12.76 5.85
C GLY A 127 -3.66 11.64 6.31
N LEU A 128 -4.70 11.98 7.09
CA LEU A 128 -5.70 11.02 7.55
C LEU A 128 -6.53 10.47 6.38
N ALA A 129 -7.01 11.33 5.48
CA ALA A 129 -7.71 10.91 4.27
C ALA A 129 -6.86 9.93 3.45
N ARG A 130 -5.57 10.24 3.27
CA ARG A 130 -4.63 9.37 2.56
C ARG A 130 -4.49 8.01 3.21
N PHE A 131 -4.34 7.97 4.54
CA PHE A 131 -4.24 6.73 5.28
C PHE A 131 -5.51 5.88 5.15
N LEU A 132 -6.69 6.51 5.20
CA LEU A 132 -7.98 5.83 5.02
C LEU A 132 -8.13 5.26 3.60
N GLU A 133 -7.80 6.03 2.56
CA GLU A 133 -7.82 5.56 1.17
C GLU A 133 -6.93 4.34 0.97
N VAL A 134 -5.70 4.40 1.47
CA VAL A 134 -4.75 3.29 1.38
C VAL A 134 -5.26 2.06 2.12
N THR A 135 -5.78 2.24 3.34
CA THR A 135 -6.31 1.16 4.17
C THR A 135 -7.48 0.48 3.49
N LEU A 136 -8.43 1.27 2.96
CA LEU A 136 -9.60 0.76 2.25
C LEU A 136 -9.19 -0.09 1.04
N GLY A 137 -8.30 0.43 0.19
CA GLY A 137 -7.79 -0.31 -0.97
C GLY A 137 -7.09 -1.62 -0.58
N ALA A 138 -6.24 -1.56 0.44
CA ALA A 138 -5.52 -2.71 0.96
C ALA A 138 -6.48 -3.78 1.53
N CYS A 139 -7.52 -3.36 2.26
CA CYS A 139 -8.55 -4.25 2.78
C CYS A 139 -9.33 -4.94 1.66
N ILE A 140 -9.73 -4.22 0.62
CA ILE A 140 -10.49 -4.77 -0.51
C ILE A 140 -9.68 -5.81 -1.28
N ALA A 141 -8.42 -5.51 -1.62
CA ALA A 141 -7.55 -6.48 -2.28
C ALA A 141 -7.33 -7.75 -1.42
N THR A 142 -7.15 -7.57 -0.11
CA THR A 142 -7.01 -8.69 0.83
C THR A 142 -8.29 -9.52 0.92
N ALA A 143 -9.46 -8.88 0.92
CA ALA A 143 -10.75 -9.55 0.94
C ALA A 143 -10.95 -10.40 -0.34
N ILE A 144 -10.61 -9.86 -1.52
CA ILE A 144 -10.66 -10.59 -2.79
C ILE A 144 -9.72 -11.81 -2.73
N ALA A 145 -8.47 -11.62 -2.30
CA ALA A 145 -7.52 -12.74 -2.18
C ALA A 145 -8.00 -13.82 -1.20
N ALA A 146 -8.64 -13.44 -0.09
CA ALA A 146 -9.21 -14.38 0.86
C ALA A 146 -10.42 -15.15 0.26
N LEU A 147 -11.28 -14.47 -0.50
CA LEU A 147 -12.40 -15.11 -1.21
C LEU A 147 -11.89 -16.11 -2.25
N GLU A 148 -10.90 -15.73 -3.07
CA GLU A 148 -10.28 -16.62 -4.05
C GLU A 148 -9.69 -17.87 -3.40
N PHE A 149 -8.94 -17.69 -2.30
CA PHE A 149 -8.37 -18.80 -1.55
C PHE A 149 -9.46 -19.74 -0.99
N ARG A 150 -10.53 -19.19 -0.43
CA ARG A 150 -11.67 -19.98 0.07
C ARG A 150 -12.35 -20.76 -1.04
N SER A 151 -12.57 -20.15 -2.21
CA SER A 151 -13.17 -20.83 -3.37
C SER A 151 -12.32 -21.98 -3.87
N LEU A 152 -10.98 -21.85 -3.88
CA LEU A 152 -10.08 -22.95 -4.24
C LEU A 152 -10.16 -24.12 -3.26
N VAL A 153 -10.14 -23.83 -1.96
CA VAL A 153 -10.25 -24.85 -0.91
C VAL A 153 -11.60 -25.58 -1.00
N ALA A 154 -12.70 -24.85 -1.21
CA ALA A 154 -14.03 -25.43 -1.38
C ALA A 154 -14.15 -26.35 -2.60
N LEU A 155 -13.41 -26.05 -3.68
CA LEU A 155 -13.35 -26.88 -4.88
C LEU A 155 -12.38 -28.07 -4.78
N GLY A 156 -11.78 -28.31 -3.61
CA GLY A 156 -10.80 -29.39 -3.41
C GLY A 156 -9.48 -29.21 -4.18
N ARG A 157 -9.23 -28.01 -4.73
CA ARG A 157 -7.99 -27.70 -5.44
C ARG A 157 -6.94 -27.24 -4.44
N SER A 158 -6.01 -28.12 -4.07
CA SER A 158 -4.89 -27.73 -3.19
C SER A 158 -3.99 -26.72 -3.89
N PRO A 159 -3.71 -25.54 -3.27
CA PRO A 159 -2.63 -24.67 -3.69
C PRO A 159 -1.33 -25.44 -3.56
N SER A 160 -0.66 -25.74 -4.67
CA SER A 160 0.57 -26.54 -4.65
C SER A 160 1.63 -25.85 -3.78
N ARG A 161 2.02 -26.47 -2.65
CA ARG A 161 3.18 -26.07 -1.85
C ARG A 161 4.43 -26.24 -2.69
N GLU A 162 5.12 -25.14 -2.96
CA GLU A 162 6.48 -25.17 -3.48
C GLU A 162 7.38 -25.84 -2.43
N LYS A 163 7.90 -27.03 -2.73
CA LYS A 163 9.06 -27.56 -2.01
C LYS A 163 10.21 -26.63 -2.34
N GLY A 164 10.83 -26.07 -1.32
CA GLY A 164 12.11 -25.37 -1.46
C GLY A 164 13.06 -26.27 -2.24
N GLY A 165 13.58 -25.75 -3.34
CA GLY A 165 14.67 -26.37 -4.07
C GLY A 165 15.90 -26.29 -3.19
N ASP A 166 16.10 -27.32 -2.39
CA ASP A 166 17.43 -27.67 -1.92
C ASP A 166 18.09 -28.56 -2.98
N THR A 167 19.36 -28.24 -3.18
CA THR A 167 20.28 -28.59 -4.27
C THR A 167 20.42 -30.07 -4.65
N PRO A 168 21.14 -30.33 -5.76
CA PRO A 168 22.23 -31.29 -5.67
C PRO A 168 23.56 -30.64 -6.05
N GLY A 169 24.54 -30.77 -5.15
CA GLY A 169 25.95 -30.70 -5.53
C GLY A 169 26.31 -31.85 -6.48
N GLY A 170 27.33 -31.63 -7.31
CA GLY A 170 27.96 -32.68 -8.12
C GLY A 170 28.67 -32.11 -9.34
N GLY A 171 29.98 -31.88 -9.21
CA GLY A 171 30.89 -31.44 -10.27
C GLY A 171 32.08 -30.68 -9.71
#